data_AF-A0A4Q9VT83-F1
#
_entry.id   AF-A0A4Q9VT83-F1
#
_cell.length_a   1.000
_cell.length_b   1.000
_cell.length_c   1.000
_cell.angle_alpha   90.00
_cell.angle_beta   90.00
_cell.angle_gamma   90.00
#
_symmetry.space_group_name_H-M   'P 1'
#
loop_
_entity.id
_entity.type
_entity.pdbx_description
1 polymer ?
#
loop_
_entity_poly.entity_id
_entity_poly.type
_entity_poly.pdbx_seq_one_letter_code
_entity_poly.pdbx_strand_id
1 'polypeptide(L)'
;MFSRPSVRGLAGLTALLVVALSDGRPVRAADPSEDTLRTLYRIALSAEMCGFPIAARQADALGVAMNRAIADMGLDDDAVEGLYQRIDREFEAEGWDKICAENGTWARGYRSLLAATTR
;
A
#
# COMPACT_ATOMS: atom_id res chain seq x y z
N MET A 1 38.48 26.23 52.49
CA MET A 1 39.87 25.70 52.60
C MET A 1 39.89 24.30 52.02
N PHE A 2 40.90 24.00 51.21
CA PHE A 2 41.05 22.82 50.37
C PHE A 2 41.32 21.53 51.15
N SER A 3 40.82 20.41 50.62
CA SER A 3 41.42 19.08 50.78
C SER A 3 41.12 18.23 49.53
N ARG A 4 42.17 17.77 48.84
CA ARG A 4 42.16 16.64 47.89
C ARG A 4 42.65 15.40 48.65
N PRO A 5 42.14 14.18 48.38
CA PRO A 5 43.02 13.24 47.66
C PRO A 5 42.34 12.16 46.78
N SER A 6 43.11 11.76 45.76
CA SER A 6 43.28 10.50 45.01
C SER A 6 42.41 9.26 45.27
N VAL A 7 41.84 8.64 44.21
CA VAL A 7 41.73 7.15 43.99
C VAL A 7 41.46 6.92 42.47
N ARG A 8 42.40 6.40 41.66
CA ARG A 8 42.59 4.99 41.24
C ARG A 8 41.34 4.26 40.67
N GLY A 9 41.39 3.96 39.36
CA GLY A 9 41.09 2.65 38.75
C GLY A 9 39.63 2.15 38.68
N LEU A 10 39.11 2.02 37.45
CA LEU A 10 38.04 1.09 37.00
C LEU A 10 38.19 1.07 35.45
N ALA A 11 38.63 0.03 34.73
CA ALA A 11 38.30 -1.40 34.72
C ALA A 11 36.78 -1.64 34.62
N GLY A 12 36.32 -2.22 33.50
CA GLY A 12 34.92 -2.65 33.30
C GLY A 12 34.36 -2.22 31.93
N LEU A 13 34.83 -2.75 30.80
CA LEU A 13 34.34 -3.98 30.15
C LEU A 13 32.82 -3.99 29.83
N THR A 14 32.55 -4.05 28.52
CA THR A 14 31.39 -4.69 27.86
C THR A 14 29.99 -4.12 28.12
N ALA A 15 29.62 -3.10 27.33
CA ALA A 15 28.24 -2.95 26.90
C ALA A 15 28.00 -3.92 25.73
N LEU A 16 27.39 -5.08 26.03
CA LEU A 16 26.78 -5.94 25.02
C LEU A 16 25.65 -5.14 24.35
N LEU A 17 25.89 -4.64 23.14
CA LEU A 17 24.84 -4.24 22.23
C LEU A 17 24.14 -5.52 21.75
N VAL A 18 23.10 -5.94 22.46
CA VAL A 18 22.08 -6.82 21.86
C VAL A 18 21.22 -5.92 20.99
N VAL A 19 21.68 -5.71 19.75
CA VAL A 19 20.80 -5.22 18.69
C VAL A 19 19.78 -6.32 18.48
N ALA A 20 18.56 -6.04 18.92
CA ALA A 20 17.39 -6.83 18.63
C ALA A 20 17.40 -7.14 17.13
N LEU A 21 17.33 -8.44 16.81
CA LEU A 21 16.90 -8.94 15.52
C LEU A 21 15.45 -8.46 15.33
N SER A 22 15.29 -7.19 14.95
CA SER A 22 14.10 -6.78 14.23
C SER A 22 14.19 -7.53 12.92
N ASP A 23 13.35 -8.55 12.79
CA ASP A 23 12.94 -9.18 11.54
C ASP A 23 12.81 -8.11 10.47
N GLY A 24 13.92 -7.87 9.78
CA GLY A 24 13.99 -7.09 8.58
C GLY A 24 13.37 -7.94 7.49
N ARG A 25 12.05 -8.16 7.57
CA ARG A 25 11.30 -8.27 6.33
C ARG A 25 11.51 -6.91 5.68
N PRO A 26 12.24 -6.84 4.54
CA PRO A 26 12.17 -5.62 3.78
C PRO A 26 10.69 -5.38 3.56
N VAL A 27 10.20 -4.19 3.93
CA VAL A 27 9.09 -3.61 3.19
C VAL A 27 9.59 -3.67 1.75
N ARG A 28 9.17 -4.71 1.02
CA ARG A 28 9.27 -4.73 -0.43
C ARG A 28 8.59 -3.43 -0.80
N ALA A 29 9.34 -2.49 -1.36
CA ALA A 29 8.71 -1.39 -2.08
C ALA A 29 7.65 -2.05 -2.96
N ALA A 30 6.39 -1.63 -2.80
CA ALA A 30 5.29 -2.19 -3.55
C ALA A 30 5.72 -2.21 -5.02
N ASP A 31 5.51 -3.35 -5.68
CA ASP A 31 5.80 -3.44 -7.10
C ASP A 31 4.99 -2.31 -7.78
N PRO A 32 5.58 -1.49 -8.66
CA PRO A 32 4.82 -0.44 -9.36
C PRO A 32 3.56 -0.99 -10.06
N SER A 33 3.58 -2.28 -10.42
CA SER A 33 2.44 -3.00 -10.99
C SER A 33 1.37 -3.32 -9.95
N GLU A 34 1.76 -3.60 -8.69
CA GLU A 34 0.84 -3.80 -7.57
C GLU A 34 0.12 -2.48 -7.21
N ASP A 35 0.86 -1.36 -7.12
CA ASP A 35 0.25 -0.04 -6.86
C ASP A 35 -0.70 0.38 -8.00
N THR A 36 -0.33 0.03 -9.23
CA THR A 36 -1.18 0.21 -10.41
C THR A 36 -2.45 -0.62 -10.27
N LEU A 37 -2.34 -1.92 -10.01
CA LEU A 37 -3.50 -2.80 -9.85
C LEU A 37 -4.40 -2.33 -8.71
N ARG A 38 -3.82 -1.94 -7.58
CA ARG A 38 -4.55 -1.38 -6.43
C ARG A 38 -5.36 -0.15 -6.83
N THR A 39 -4.77 0.75 -7.60
CA THR A 39 -5.48 1.95 -8.10
C THR A 39 -6.63 1.57 -9.03
N LEU A 40 -6.38 0.66 -9.99
CA LEU A 40 -7.39 0.20 -10.95
C LEU A 40 -8.55 -0.49 -10.25
N TYR A 41 -8.24 -1.34 -9.28
CA TYR A 41 -9.24 -2.07 -8.50
C TYR A 41 -10.05 -1.14 -7.60
N ARG A 42 -9.42 -0.11 -7.00
CA ARG A 42 -10.15 0.94 -6.28
C ARG A 42 -11.14 1.68 -7.18
N ILE A 43 -10.76 1.96 -8.43
CA ILE A 43 -11.66 2.58 -9.42
C ILE A 43 -12.86 1.67 -9.70
N ALA A 44 -12.61 0.37 -9.92
CA ALA A 44 -13.66 -0.62 -10.19
C ALA A 44 -14.65 -0.70 -9.01
N LEU A 45 -14.14 -0.92 -7.79
CA LEU A 45 -14.96 -1.01 -6.59
C LEU A 45 -15.70 0.29 -6.28
N SER A 46 -15.12 1.45 -6.59
CA SER A 46 -15.84 2.73 -6.42
C SER A 46 -17.03 2.88 -7.36
N ALA A 47 -16.95 2.32 -8.58
CA ALA A 47 -18.09 2.31 -9.49
C ALA A 47 -19.21 1.40 -8.97
N GLU A 48 -18.85 0.23 -8.44
CA GLU A 48 -19.79 -0.77 -7.94
C GLU A 48 -20.40 -0.39 -6.58
N MET A 49 -19.55 -0.09 -5.59
CA MET A 49 -19.94 0.11 -4.20
C MET A 49 -20.41 1.54 -3.91
N CYS A 50 -19.78 2.54 -4.54
CA CYS A 50 -20.09 3.95 -4.30
C CYS A 50 -21.01 4.56 -5.37
N GLY A 51 -21.30 3.83 -6.45
CA GLY A 51 -22.11 4.33 -7.58
C GLY A 51 -21.40 5.42 -8.40
N PHE A 52 -20.06 5.49 -8.36
CA PHE A 52 -19.33 6.48 -9.15
C PHE A 52 -19.48 6.20 -10.66
N PRO A 53 -19.67 7.23 -11.49
CA PRO A 53 -20.04 7.04 -12.88
C PRO A 53 -18.87 6.51 -13.72
N ILE A 54 -19.11 5.40 -14.43
CA ILE A 54 -18.20 4.82 -15.43
C ILE A 54 -18.96 4.48 -16.71
N ALA A 55 -18.41 4.84 -17.87
CA ALA A 55 -18.98 4.43 -19.16
C ALA A 55 -18.59 2.99 -19.51
N ALA A 56 -19.43 2.26 -20.24
CA ALA A 56 -19.16 0.86 -20.64
C ALA A 56 -17.77 0.68 -21.27
N ARG A 57 -17.41 1.52 -22.26
CA ARG A 57 -16.07 1.51 -22.89
C ARG A 57 -14.91 1.69 -21.90
N GLN A 58 -15.13 2.45 -20.82
CA GLN A 58 -14.12 2.68 -19.79
C GLN A 58 -14.03 1.50 -18.84
N ALA A 59 -15.15 0.85 -18.53
CA ALA A 59 -15.16 -0.39 -17.75
C ALA A 59 -14.39 -1.51 -18.48
N ASP A 60 -14.61 -1.66 -19.80
CA ASP A 60 -13.88 -2.62 -20.63
C ASP A 60 -12.37 -2.32 -20.64
N ALA A 61 -11.99 -1.06 -20.88
CA ALA A 61 -10.60 -0.62 -20.86
C ALA A 61 -9.95 -0.80 -19.47
N LEU A 62 -10.71 -0.57 -18.39
CA LEU A 62 -10.25 -0.77 -17.01
C LEU A 62 -9.94 -2.26 -16.76
N GLY A 63 -10.81 -3.17 -17.21
CA GLY A 63 -10.56 -4.61 -17.12
C GLY A 63 -9.31 -5.04 -17.88
N VAL A 64 -9.09 -4.51 -19.09
CA VAL A 64 -7.86 -4.75 -19.87
C VAL A 64 -6.62 -4.23 -19.13
N ALA A 65 -6.70 -3.05 -18.52
CA ALA A 65 -5.59 -2.48 -17.75
C ALA A 65 -5.26 -3.33 -16.52
N MET A 66 -6.27 -3.85 -15.82
CA MET A 66 -6.08 -4.75 -14.66
C MET A 66 -5.41 -6.06 -15.08
N ASN A 67 -5.88 -6.67 -16.17
CA ASN A 67 -5.27 -7.90 -16.71
C ASN A 67 -3.81 -7.68 -17.12
N ARG A 68 -3.49 -6.52 -17.70
CA ARG A 68 -2.09 -6.17 -18.02
C ARG A 68 -1.25 -6.01 -16.76
N ALA A 69 -1.74 -5.30 -15.75
CA ALA A 69 -1.01 -5.14 -14.49
C ALA A 69 -0.73 -6.49 -13.81
N ILE A 70 -1.69 -7.42 -13.85
CA ILE A 70 -1.49 -8.80 -13.37
C ILE A 70 -0.41 -9.53 -14.18
N ALA A 71 -0.51 -9.48 -15.51
CA ALA A 71 0.45 -10.13 -16.40
C ALA A 71 1.88 -9.61 -16.18
N ASP A 72 2.04 -8.30 -15.97
CA ASP A 72 3.34 -7.65 -15.74
C ASP A 72 3.99 -8.11 -14.42
N MET A 73 3.20 -8.53 -13.42
CA MET A 73 3.73 -9.08 -12.17
C MET A 73 4.16 -10.55 -12.29
N GLY A 74 3.75 -11.26 -13.34
CA GLY A 74 4.09 -12.67 -13.55
C GLY A 74 3.64 -13.60 -12.41
N LEU A 75 2.54 -13.25 -11.73
CA LEU A 75 1.97 -14.03 -10.63
C LEU A 75 1.16 -15.21 -11.17
N ASP A 76 1.13 -16.31 -10.40
CA ASP A 76 0.17 -17.39 -10.60
C ASP A 76 -1.21 -17.04 -10.04
N ASP A 77 -2.22 -17.84 -10.38
CA ASP A 77 -3.62 -17.58 -10.01
C ASP A 77 -3.82 -17.49 -8.49
N ASP A 78 -3.15 -18.35 -7.71
CA ASP A 78 -3.22 -18.35 -6.25
C ASP A 78 -2.63 -17.06 -5.65
N ALA A 79 -1.51 -16.59 -6.21
CA ALA A 79 -0.88 -15.34 -5.81
C ALA A 79 -1.70 -14.11 -6.23
N VAL A 80 -2.38 -14.16 -7.38
CA VAL A 80 -3.33 -13.12 -7.82
C VAL A 80 -4.53 -13.06 -6.87
N GLU A 81 -5.11 -14.20 -6.51
CA GLU A 81 -6.21 -14.24 -5.54
C GLU A 81 -5.77 -13.68 -4.18
N GLY A 82 -4.61 -14.13 -3.68
CA GLY A 82 -4.04 -13.63 -2.43
C GLY A 82 -3.73 -12.13 -2.46
N LEU A 83 -3.38 -11.58 -3.63
CA LEU A 83 -3.18 -10.16 -3.82
C LEU A 83 -4.51 -9.38 -3.76
N TYR A 84 -5.54 -9.83 -4.47
CA TYR A 84 -6.87 -9.20 -4.40
C TYR A 84 -7.43 -9.19 -2.98
N GLN A 85 -7.38 -10.33 -2.28
CA GLN A 85 -7.82 -10.41 -0.88
C GLN A 85 -7.05 -9.45 0.04
N ARG A 86 -5.77 -9.19 -0.24
CA ARG A 86 -4.97 -8.22 0.52
C ARG A 86 -5.45 -6.79 0.25
N ILE A 87 -5.64 -6.44 -1.02
CA ILE A 87 -6.12 -5.12 -1.42
C ILE A 87 -7.53 -4.86 -0.85
N ASP A 88 -8.43 -5.84 -0.89
CA ASP A 88 -9.77 -5.73 -0.33
C ASP A 88 -9.73 -5.43 1.18
N ARG A 89 -8.93 -6.19 1.94
CA ARG A 89 -8.75 -5.93 3.39
C ARG A 89 -8.18 -4.55 3.68
N GLU A 90 -7.31 -4.03 2.82
CA GLU A 90 -6.76 -2.69 2.96
C GLU A 90 -7.84 -1.61 2.73
N PHE A 91 -8.72 -1.79 1.74
CA PHE A 91 -9.83 -0.86 1.50
C PHE A 91 -10.92 -0.95 2.57
N GLU A 92 -11.23 -2.15 3.06
CA GLU A 92 -12.09 -2.33 4.23
C GLU A 92 -11.52 -1.61 5.46
N ALA A 93 -10.21 -1.72 5.70
CA ALA A 93 -9.52 -1.03 6.79
C ALA A 93 -9.47 0.49 6.61
N GLU A 94 -9.37 0.99 5.37
CA GLU A 94 -9.50 2.42 5.07
C GLU A 94 -10.92 2.96 5.34
N GLY A 95 -11.92 2.08 5.20
CA GLY A 95 -13.33 2.34 5.46
C GLY A 95 -14.07 2.80 4.20
N TRP A 96 -15.04 2.00 3.76
CA TRP A 96 -15.85 2.28 2.58
C TRP A 96 -16.57 3.62 2.64
N ASP A 97 -17.04 4.05 3.82
CA ASP A 97 -17.65 5.38 4.00
C ASP A 97 -16.72 6.52 3.60
N LYS A 98 -15.41 6.38 3.87
CA LYS A 98 -14.40 7.36 3.52
C LYS A 98 -14.05 7.30 2.03
N ILE A 99 -13.98 6.11 1.46
CA ILE A 99 -13.73 5.90 0.03
C ILE A 99 -14.90 6.46 -0.79
N CYS A 100 -16.13 6.18 -0.39
CA CYS A 100 -17.36 6.59 -1.06
C CYS A 100 -17.80 8.02 -0.72
N ALA A 101 -17.13 8.72 0.19
CA ALA A 101 -17.44 10.11 0.49
C ALA A 101 -17.34 10.98 -0.77
N GLU A 102 -18.48 11.51 -1.24
CA GLU A 102 -18.56 12.32 -2.47
C GLU A 102 -17.66 13.57 -2.43
N ASN A 103 -17.47 14.14 -1.24
CA ASN A 103 -16.57 15.28 -0.99
C ASN A 103 -15.17 14.83 -0.50
N GLY A 104 -14.87 13.54 -0.56
CA GLY A 104 -13.58 12.96 -0.21
C GLY A 104 -12.50 13.27 -1.23
N THR A 105 -11.24 13.14 -0.82
CA THR A 105 -10.09 13.35 -1.72
C THR A 105 -10.10 12.37 -2.89
N TRP A 106 -10.52 11.13 -2.64
CA TRP A 106 -10.65 10.10 -3.67
C TRP A 106 -11.70 10.47 -4.73
N ALA A 107 -12.92 10.80 -4.31
CA ALA A 107 -14.02 11.18 -5.20
C ALA A 107 -13.68 12.35 -6.13
N ARG A 108 -12.96 13.36 -5.61
CA ARG A 108 -12.48 14.49 -6.42
C ARG A 108 -11.53 14.09 -7.55
N GLY A 109 -10.71 13.06 -7.33
CA GLY A 109 -9.73 12.57 -8.30
C GLY A 109 -10.25 11.47 -9.24
N TYR A 110 -11.34 10.79 -8.85
CA TYR A 110 -11.84 9.58 -9.51
C TYR A 110 -11.94 9.71 -11.02
N ARG A 111 -12.63 10.75 -11.52
CA ARG A 111 -12.84 10.93 -12.97
C ARG A 111 -11.54 11.14 -13.74
N SER A 112 -10.59 11.87 -13.16
CA SER A 112 -9.30 12.14 -13.78
C SER A 112 -8.44 10.87 -13.81
N LEU A 113 -8.47 10.08 -12.74
CA LEU A 113 -7.77 8.79 -12.65
C LEU A 113 -8.36 7.78 -13.64
N LEU A 114 -9.67 7.60 -13.64
CA LEU A 114 -10.38 6.75 -14.60
C LEU A 114 -10.03 7.14 -16.03
N ALA A 115 -10.07 8.44 -16.35
CA ALA A 115 -9.73 8.92 -17.69
C ALA A 115 -8.24 8.85 -18.01
N ALA A 116 -7.34 8.63 -17.05
CA ALA A 116 -5.91 8.42 -17.29
C ALA A 116 -5.60 6.94 -17.53
N THR A 117 -6.30 6.04 -16.84
CA THR A 117 -6.10 4.59 -16.93
C THR A 117 -6.86 3.92 -18.08
N THR A 118 -7.88 4.58 -18.63
CA THR A 118 -8.76 4.04 -19.70
C THR A 118 -8.58 4.74 -21.05
N ARG A 119 -7.40 5.31 -21.32
CA ARG A 119 -7.10 5.97 -22.61
C ARG A 119 -6.67 5.01 -23.70
#